data_AF-A0A2M4A1C2-F1
#
_entry.id   AF-A0A2M4A1C2-F1
#
_cell.length_a   1.000
_cell.length_b   1.000
_cell.length_c   1.000
_cell.angle_alpha   90.00
_cell.angle_beta   90.00
_cell.angle_gamma   90.00
#
_symmetry.space_group_name_H-M   'P 1'
#
loop_
_entity.id
_entity.type
_entity.pdbx_description
1 polymer ?
#
loop_
_entity_poly.entity_id
_entity_poly.type
_entity_poly.pdbx_seq_one_letter_code
_entity_poly.pdbx_strand_id
1 'polypeptide(L)'
;MGDTGGYPRYGFHPNYLSNPADLTYGPTEPPTATFTPDGVPSPGSSSSSFHPDSDAPSKQNTFSSHFTRELAGCWQYCNINGPFPPNMVRAGVDTDGDVIYVGRAFHEGDMIPAKVIPTKNIAFICYGGEEILKEDFEVLRYGAYVWEFATAGSVPETAVRIGATADGEPLYMGRAIHNGSQTPGKVQPSHGCCYIPFGGEEVSKPDYEVLCVR
;
A
#
# COMPACT_ATOMS: atom_id res chain seq x y z
N MET A 1 -21.40 37.12 21.80
CA MET A 1 -21.46 36.89 20.35
C MET A 1 -20.22 36.06 20.03
N GLY A 2 -20.39 34.75 20.05
CA GLY A 2 -19.33 33.79 20.36
C GLY A 2 -18.83 33.00 19.15
N ASP A 3 -17.53 32.75 19.22
CA ASP A 3 -16.69 31.71 18.63
C ASP A 3 -16.58 31.51 17.11
N THR A 4 -15.42 31.95 16.63
CA THR A 4 -14.66 31.41 15.49
C THR A 4 -14.20 29.98 15.80
N GLY A 5 -14.90 28.99 15.27
CA GLY A 5 -14.48 27.58 15.31
C GLY A 5 -13.31 27.32 14.35
N GLY A 6 -12.09 27.35 14.88
CA GLY A 6 -10.89 26.86 14.19
C GLY A 6 -10.92 25.33 14.12
N TYR A 7 -10.67 24.79 12.94
CA TYR A 7 -10.46 23.36 12.75
C TYR A 7 -9.27 22.88 13.59
N PRO A 8 -9.41 21.83 14.42
CA PRO A 8 -8.28 21.26 15.12
C PRO A 8 -7.33 20.61 14.11
N ARG A 9 -6.10 21.14 14.07
CA ARG A 9 -4.90 20.48 13.56
C ARG A 9 -4.70 19.19 14.37
N TYR A 10 -5.27 18.08 13.92
CA TYR A 10 -4.88 16.79 14.45
C TYR A 10 -3.49 16.44 13.91
N GLY A 11 -2.54 16.53 14.82
CA GLY A 11 -1.15 16.15 14.62
C GLY A 11 -1.05 14.69 14.22
N PHE A 12 -0.22 14.47 13.21
CA PHE A 12 0.36 13.17 12.90
C PHE A 12 0.90 12.54 14.19
N HIS A 13 0.35 11.38 14.57
CA HIS A 13 0.98 10.53 15.57
C HIS A 13 2.05 9.69 14.84
N PRO A 14 3.35 9.84 15.16
CA PRO A 14 4.45 9.30 14.34
C PRO A 14 4.68 7.78 14.50
N ASN A 15 3.70 7.01 14.99
CA ASN A 15 3.89 5.59 15.30
C ASN A 15 3.36 4.62 14.22
N TYR A 16 3.10 5.10 13.00
CA TYR A 16 2.98 4.23 11.82
C TYR A 16 4.29 4.10 11.04
N LEU A 17 5.42 4.28 11.74
CA LEU A 17 6.72 3.87 11.23
C LEU A 17 6.85 2.35 11.38
N SER A 18 6.67 1.68 10.25
CA SER A 18 7.59 0.66 9.76
C SER A 18 8.87 0.54 10.59
N ASN A 19 9.10 -0.61 11.22
CA ASN A 19 10.43 -1.01 11.68
C ASN A 19 10.54 -2.54 11.61
N PRO A 20 11.73 -3.13 11.31
CA PRO A 20 13.04 -2.73 11.82
C PRO A 20 14.14 -2.69 10.76
N ALA A 21 14.53 -1.49 10.33
CA ALA A 21 15.85 -1.22 9.75
C ALA A 21 16.10 0.29 9.71
N ASP A 22 15.90 0.97 10.83
CA ASP A 22 16.55 2.26 11.04
C ASP A 22 18.05 2.03 11.31
N LEU A 23 18.86 3.04 11.01
CA LEU A 23 20.32 3.16 11.21
C LEU A 23 21.20 2.72 10.04
N THR A 24 21.39 3.61 9.06
CA THR A 24 22.54 4.55 9.07
C THR A 24 22.66 5.27 7.72
N TYR A 25 22.44 6.58 7.70
CA TYR A 25 23.05 7.42 6.67
C TYR A 25 23.56 8.74 7.23
N GLY A 26 24.83 8.98 6.92
CA GLY A 26 25.43 10.30 6.79
C GLY A 26 26.86 10.37 7.37
N PRO A 27 27.78 11.20 6.81
CA PRO A 27 27.88 11.74 5.45
C PRO A 27 29.33 11.71 4.86
N THR A 28 29.49 12.21 3.62
CA THR A 28 30.72 12.67 2.91
C THR A 28 31.52 11.69 2.03
N GLU A 29 31.65 12.03 0.74
CA GLU A 29 32.63 11.47 -0.23
C GLU A 29 34.00 12.21 -0.16
N PRO A 30 35.02 11.92 -1.01
CA PRO A 30 35.98 10.81 -1.00
C PRO A 30 37.46 11.35 -0.98
N PRO A 31 38.54 10.52 -1.11
CA PRO A 31 39.05 10.17 -2.46
C PRO A 31 39.79 8.82 -2.61
N THR A 32 39.87 8.40 -3.88
CA THR A 32 40.73 7.44 -4.60
C THR A 32 42.08 7.01 -3.98
N ALA A 33 42.38 5.69 -4.00
CA ALA A 33 43.65 5.10 -4.50
C ALA A 33 43.71 3.54 -4.42
N THR A 34 43.89 2.93 -5.60
CA THR A 34 44.68 1.71 -5.94
C THR A 34 44.95 0.59 -4.92
N PHE A 35 44.43 -0.61 -5.21
CA PHE A 35 44.90 -1.88 -4.67
C PHE A 35 46.11 -2.42 -5.46
N THR A 36 47.17 -2.81 -4.75
CA THR A 36 48.16 -3.82 -5.17
C THR A 36 48.19 -4.92 -4.11
N PRO A 37 48.21 -6.21 -4.48
CA PRO A 37 48.26 -7.30 -3.51
C PRO A 37 49.72 -7.65 -3.19
N ASP A 38 50.02 -8.01 -1.94
CA ASP A 38 51.12 -8.96 -1.62
C ASP A 38 51.12 -9.33 -0.13
N GLY A 39 51.36 -10.61 0.16
CA GLY A 39 52.01 -11.03 1.41
C GLY A 39 51.21 -11.95 2.36
N VAL A 40 51.36 -13.27 2.16
CA VAL A 40 51.16 -14.34 3.17
C VAL A 40 52.51 -14.56 3.90
N PRO A 41 52.57 -14.75 5.23
CA PRO A 41 52.80 -16.09 5.84
C PRO A 41 52.15 -16.30 7.23
N SER A 42 51.41 -17.38 7.50
CA SER A 42 51.83 -18.70 8.04
C SER A 42 51.37 -18.93 9.50
N PRO A 43 51.20 -20.19 9.96
CA PRO A 43 50.28 -20.56 11.02
C PRO A 43 50.95 -20.81 12.39
N GLY A 44 50.19 -20.62 13.46
CA GLY A 44 50.58 -20.95 14.83
C GLY A 44 49.48 -21.74 15.55
N SER A 45 49.82 -22.94 15.99
CA SER A 45 49.02 -23.94 16.69
C SER A 45 48.78 -23.63 18.18
N SER A 46 47.64 -24.03 18.74
CA SER A 46 47.59 -24.91 19.93
C SER A 46 46.16 -25.31 20.34
N SER A 47 46.09 -26.52 20.92
CA SER A 47 45.00 -27.35 21.46
C SER A 47 44.24 -26.70 22.65
N SER A 48 43.05 -27.12 23.14
CA SER A 48 42.56 -28.47 23.46
C SER A 48 41.11 -28.46 24.04
N SER A 49 40.25 -29.38 23.56
CA SER A 49 39.27 -30.27 24.26
C SER A 49 37.94 -29.86 24.97
N PHE A 50 36.88 -30.65 24.62
CA PHE A 50 35.63 -31.08 25.32
C PHE A 50 34.50 -30.02 25.57
N HIS A 51 33.19 -30.22 25.29
CA HIS A 51 32.22 -31.32 25.42
C HIS A 51 31.03 -31.21 24.40
N PRO A 52 30.15 -32.23 24.25
CA PRO A 52 28.98 -32.22 23.36
C PRO A 52 27.67 -31.86 24.09
N ASP A 53 26.81 -31.05 23.46
CA ASP A 53 25.34 -31.15 23.44
C ASP A 53 24.73 -29.82 22.96
N SER A 54 23.87 -29.89 21.95
CA SER A 54 22.53 -29.29 21.93
C SER A 54 21.98 -29.23 20.50
N ASP A 55 20.72 -29.62 20.41
CA ASP A 55 19.85 -29.66 19.24
C ASP A 55 20.11 -28.60 18.18
N ALA A 56 20.28 -29.04 16.94
CA ALA A 56 20.17 -28.18 15.77
C ALA A 56 18.68 -27.87 15.52
N PRO A 57 18.22 -26.62 15.59
CA PRO A 57 16.93 -26.26 15.01
C PRO A 57 17.11 -26.26 13.49
N SER A 58 16.24 -27.00 12.82
CA SER A 58 16.02 -26.95 11.38
C SER A 58 16.10 -25.51 10.86
N LYS A 59 17.01 -25.24 9.91
CA LYS A 59 17.03 -24.00 9.13
C LYS A 59 15.69 -23.90 8.39
N GLN A 60 14.76 -23.15 8.96
CA GLN A 60 13.53 -22.79 8.25
C GLN A 60 13.90 -21.90 7.06
N ASN A 61 13.34 -22.22 5.90
CA ASN A 61 13.54 -21.53 4.63
C ASN A 61 13.14 -20.05 4.73
N THR A 62 14.10 -19.17 5.01
CA THR A 62 13.94 -17.71 4.98
C THR A 62 13.82 -17.15 3.54
N PHE A 63 13.98 -17.98 2.51
CA PHE A 63 13.93 -17.55 1.10
C PHE A 63 12.51 -17.27 0.60
N SER A 64 11.48 -17.90 1.17
CA SER A 64 10.10 -17.75 0.69
C SER A 64 9.42 -16.45 1.14
N SER A 65 9.85 -15.85 2.25
CA SER A 65 9.20 -14.65 2.82
C SER A 65 9.70 -13.33 2.23
N HIS A 66 10.90 -13.32 1.64
CA HIS A 66 11.42 -12.13 0.95
C HIS A 66 10.81 -11.96 -0.44
N PHE A 67 10.53 -13.06 -1.14
CA PHE A 67 10.00 -13.02 -2.52
C PHE A 67 8.56 -12.49 -2.57
N THR A 68 7.74 -12.74 -1.55
CA THR A 68 6.36 -12.22 -1.49
C THR A 68 6.31 -10.71 -1.22
N ARG A 69 7.35 -10.12 -0.60
CA ARG A 69 7.35 -8.69 -0.25
C ARG A 69 7.71 -7.77 -1.41
N GLU A 70 8.53 -8.23 -2.36
CA GLU A 70 8.85 -7.46 -3.58
C GLU A 70 7.70 -7.44 -4.59
N LEU A 71 6.80 -8.43 -4.56
CA LEU A 71 5.67 -8.52 -5.50
C LEU A 71 4.48 -7.63 -5.10
N ALA A 72 4.35 -7.25 -3.82
CA ALA A 72 3.17 -6.59 -3.26
C ALA A 72 3.19 -5.04 -3.35
N GLY A 73 4.17 -4.45 -4.04
CA GLY A 73 4.26 -3.00 -4.25
C GLY A 73 4.62 -2.19 -2.99
N CYS A 74 4.54 -0.86 -3.10
CA CYS A 74 4.74 0.06 -1.99
C CYS A 74 3.74 1.21 -2.00
N TRP A 75 3.36 1.66 -0.81
CA TRP A 75 2.51 2.83 -0.61
C TRP A 75 3.37 4.09 -0.57
N GLN A 76 2.92 5.14 -1.25
CA GLN A 76 3.57 6.44 -1.26
C GLN A 76 2.56 7.53 -0.90
N TYR A 77 2.80 8.23 0.19
CA TYR A 77 2.05 9.44 0.55
C TYR A 77 2.13 10.48 -0.58
N CYS A 78 0.98 11.08 -0.87
CA CYS A 78 0.75 12.15 -1.83
C CYS A 78 -0.29 13.13 -1.27
N ASN A 79 -0.37 14.30 -1.88
CA ASN A 79 -1.53 15.18 -1.72
C ASN A 79 -1.91 15.82 -3.06
N ILE A 80 -3.03 16.56 -3.07
CA ILE A 80 -3.57 17.20 -4.28
C ILE A 80 -2.61 18.21 -4.94
N ASN A 81 -1.58 18.70 -4.25
CA ASN A 81 -0.62 19.63 -4.84
C ASN A 81 0.45 18.92 -5.69
N GLY A 82 0.55 17.60 -5.60
CA GLY A 82 1.56 16.80 -6.30
C GLY A 82 3.01 17.15 -5.88
N PRO A 83 4.00 16.79 -6.72
CA PRO A 83 3.87 15.98 -7.92
C PRO A 83 3.46 14.53 -7.60
N PHE A 84 2.69 13.91 -8.48
CA PHE A 84 2.37 12.48 -8.38
C PHE A 84 3.57 11.64 -8.82
N PRO A 85 3.87 10.53 -8.12
CA PRO A 85 5.01 9.68 -8.43
C PRO A 85 4.77 8.87 -9.72
N PRO A 86 5.84 8.46 -10.43
CA PRO A 86 5.71 7.50 -11.52
C PRO A 86 5.35 6.10 -11.00
N ASN A 87 5.04 5.17 -11.92
CA ASN A 87 4.82 3.75 -11.64
C ASN A 87 3.64 3.45 -10.68
N MET A 88 2.63 4.32 -10.66
CA MET A 88 1.37 4.08 -9.96
C MET A 88 0.57 2.95 -10.62
N VAL A 89 -0.13 2.16 -9.81
CA VAL A 89 -0.94 1.03 -10.29
C VAL A 89 -2.25 1.55 -10.88
N ARG A 90 -2.45 1.32 -12.19
CA ARG A 90 -3.67 1.71 -12.90
C ARG A 90 -4.85 0.86 -12.43
N ALA A 91 -5.95 1.54 -12.12
CA ALA A 91 -7.17 0.93 -11.63
C ALA A 91 -8.31 0.96 -12.66
N GLY A 92 -8.35 1.99 -13.50
CA GLY A 92 -9.38 2.12 -14.51
C GLY A 92 -9.24 3.39 -15.35
N VAL A 93 -10.38 3.86 -15.85
CA VAL A 93 -10.49 5.04 -16.72
C VAL A 93 -11.79 5.75 -16.38
N ASP A 94 -11.71 7.07 -16.18
CA ASP A 94 -12.84 7.94 -15.89
C ASP A 94 -13.63 8.28 -17.17
N THR A 95 -14.81 8.87 -17.02
CA THR A 95 -15.72 9.13 -18.16
C THR A 95 -15.15 10.02 -19.27
N ASP A 96 -14.18 10.87 -18.95
CA ASP A 96 -13.48 11.76 -19.89
C ASP A 96 -12.17 11.18 -20.44
N GLY A 97 -11.87 9.91 -20.13
CA GLY A 97 -10.68 9.21 -20.62
C GLY A 97 -9.47 9.33 -19.70
N ASP A 98 -9.56 10.09 -18.61
CA ASP A 98 -8.47 10.21 -17.64
C ASP A 98 -8.21 8.88 -16.93
N VAL A 99 -6.92 8.59 -16.71
CA VAL A 99 -6.51 7.34 -16.07
C VAL A 99 -6.74 7.44 -14.55
N ILE A 100 -7.39 6.42 -14.00
CA ILE A 100 -7.61 6.29 -12.56
C ILE A 100 -6.58 5.33 -11.96
N TYR A 101 -6.05 5.66 -10.80
CA TYR A 101 -5.04 4.88 -10.07
C TYR A 101 -5.53 4.40 -8.71
N VAL A 102 -4.92 3.32 -8.23
CA VAL A 102 -5.16 2.75 -6.90
C VAL A 102 -4.57 3.67 -5.84
N GLY A 103 -5.42 4.13 -4.93
CA GLY A 103 -4.99 4.79 -3.71
C GLY A 103 -5.70 4.26 -2.49
N ARG A 104 -5.38 4.87 -1.35
CA ARG A 104 -6.13 4.76 -0.10
C ARG A 104 -6.01 6.06 0.70
N ALA A 105 -6.99 6.34 1.53
CA ALA A 105 -6.98 7.51 2.38
C ALA A 105 -7.62 7.19 3.73
N PHE A 106 -7.12 7.85 4.77
CA PHE A 106 -7.68 7.75 6.10
C PHE A 106 -8.93 8.63 6.23
N HIS A 107 -9.99 8.09 6.83
CA HIS A 107 -11.24 8.81 7.11
C HIS A 107 -11.92 8.20 8.33
N GLU A 108 -12.12 9.00 9.39
CA GLU A 108 -12.87 8.62 10.59
C GLU A 108 -12.47 7.29 11.27
N GLY A 109 -11.18 6.93 11.23
CA GLY A 109 -10.70 5.67 11.81
C GLY A 109 -10.46 4.57 10.78
N ASP A 110 -11.07 4.69 9.61
CA ASP A 110 -10.94 3.73 8.52
C ASP A 110 -9.77 4.09 7.61
N MET A 111 -9.05 3.09 7.13
CA MET A 111 -8.19 3.21 5.96
C MET A 111 -8.96 2.72 4.74
N ILE A 112 -9.38 3.64 3.87
CA ILE A 112 -10.36 3.35 2.82
C ILE A 112 -9.71 3.38 1.44
N PRO A 113 -9.97 2.40 0.54
CA PRO A 113 -9.49 2.46 -0.83
C PRO A 113 -10.01 3.69 -1.59
N ALA A 114 -9.17 4.28 -2.44
CA ALA A 114 -9.43 5.56 -3.10
C ALA A 114 -9.29 5.51 -4.63
N LYS A 115 -10.18 6.25 -5.31
CA LYS A 115 -10.11 6.64 -6.72
C LYS A 115 -9.17 7.84 -6.85
N VAL A 116 -7.99 7.68 -7.43
CA VAL A 116 -7.02 8.78 -7.61
C VAL A 116 -6.92 9.16 -9.09
N ILE A 117 -7.09 10.45 -9.40
CA ILE A 117 -6.95 10.99 -10.76
C ILE A 117 -5.90 12.12 -10.76
N PRO A 118 -4.63 11.80 -11.09
CA PRO A 118 -3.53 12.76 -11.07
C PRO A 118 -3.73 13.98 -11.97
N THR A 119 -4.29 13.81 -13.17
CA THR A 119 -4.53 14.89 -14.14
C THR A 119 -5.51 15.94 -13.61
N LYS A 120 -6.37 15.57 -12.67
CA LYS A 120 -7.35 16.44 -12.02
C LYS A 120 -6.93 16.86 -10.62
N ASN A 121 -5.81 16.36 -10.10
CA ASN A 121 -5.35 16.59 -8.73
C ASN A 121 -6.41 16.21 -7.67
N ILE A 122 -7.09 15.06 -7.82
CA ILE A 122 -8.14 14.63 -6.90
C ILE A 122 -7.97 13.17 -6.46
N ALA A 123 -8.44 12.89 -5.24
CA ALA A 123 -8.68 11.55 -4.75
C ALA A 123 -10.06 11.50 -4.08
N PHE A 124 -10.82 10.43 -4.34
CA PHE A 124 -12.13 10.20 -3.74
C PHE A 124 -12.18 8.87 -3.01
N ILE A 125 -12.93 8.82 -1.91
CA ILE A 125 -13.28 7.60 -1.20
C ILE A 125 -14.80 7.46 -1.09
N CYS A 126 -15.23 6.24 -0.77
CA CYS A 126 -16.59 5.87 -0.45
C CYS A 126 -16.78 5.80 1.07
N TYR A 127 -17.65 6.64 1.63
CA TYR A 127 -17.98 6.57 3.06
C TYR A 127 -19.37 7.15 3.33
N GLY A 128 -20.17 6.46 4.14
CA GLY A 128 -21.47 6.97 4.61
C GLY A 128 -22.50 7.27 3.53
N GLY A 129 -22.45 6.62 2.36
CA GLY A 129 -23.33 6.94 1.23
C GLY A 129 -22.81 8.00 0.27
N GLU A 130 -21.65 8.61 0.55
CA GLU A 130 -21.11 9.75 -0.20
C GLU A 130 -19.77 9.45 -0.89
N GLU A 131 -19.51 10.19 -1.98
CA GLU A 131 -18.18 10.36 -2.58
C GLU A 131 -17.45 11.53 -1.90
N ILE A 132 -16.44 11.23 -1.10
CA ILE A 132 -15.73 12.23 -0.28
C ILE A 132 -14.37 12.55 -0.90
N LEU A 133 -14.13 13.84 -1.17
CA LEU A 133 -12.84 14.35 -1.64
C LEU A 133 -11.78 14.26 -0.54
N LYS A 134 -10.57 13.80 -0.89
CA LYS A 134 -9.43 13.69 0.02
C LYS A 134 -8.25 14.50 -0.50
N GLU A 135 -7.73 15.37 0.35
CA GLU A 135 -6.53 16.15 0.07
C GLU A 135 -5.25 15.34 0.27
N ASP A 136 -5.23 14.53 1.33
CA ASP A 136 -4.13 13.65 1.73
C ASP A 136 -4.49 12.18 1.51
N PHE A 137 -3.59 11.44 0.86
CA PHE A 137 -3.81 10.04 0.51
C PHE A 137 -2.48 9.34 0.21
N GLU A 138 -2.53 8.02 0.01
CA GLU A 138 -1.42 7.22 -0.46
C GLU A 138 -1.77 6.59 -1.82
N VAL A 139 -0.79 6.49 -2.71
CA VAL A 139 -0.93 5.76 -3.98
C VAL A 139 -0.14 4.46 -3.93
N LEU A 140 -0.69 3.40 -4.52
CA LEU A 140 0.02 2.14 -4.67
C LEU A 140 0.95 2.22 -5.88
N ARG A 141 2.22 1.87 -5.68
CA ARG A 141 3.24 1.84 -6.72
C ARG A 141 3.89 0.47 -6.83
N TYR A 142 4.29 0.12 -8.04
CA TYR A 142 4.99 -1.14 -8.35
C TYR A 142 4.19 -2.40 -7.99
N GLY A 143 4.62 -3.54 -8.53
CA GLY A 143 4.02 -4.84 -8.27
C GLY A 143 3.35 -5.44 -9.52
N ALA A 144 3.10 -6.74 -9.44
CA ALA A 144 2.41 -7.50 -10.49
C ALA A 144 1.00 -7.80 -9.99
N TYR A 145 0.01 -7.13 -10.58
CA TYR A 145 -1.38 -7.32 -10.19
C TYR A 145 -2.24 -7.79 -11.36
N VAL A 146 -3.29 -8.51 -11.00
CA VAL A 146 -4.39 -8.87 -11.88
C VAL A 146 -5.70 -8.42 -11.26
N TRP A 147 -6.72 -8.31 -12.11
CA TRP A 147 -8.07 -8.02 -11.70
C TRP A 147 -8.90 -9.28 -11.92
N GLU A 148 -9.51 -9.79 -10.86
CA GLU A 148 -10.28 -11.02 -10.90
C GLU A 148 -11.75 -10.75 -10.59
N PHE A 149 -12.65 -11.34 -11.37
CA PHE A 149 -14.08 -11.18 -11.16
C PHE A 149 -14.51 -11.76 -9.81
N ALA A 150 -15.38 -11.03 -9.12
CA ALA A 150 -16.03 -11.46 -7.89
C ALA A 150 -17.43 -10.83 -7.78
N THR A 151 -18.22 -11.36 -6.85
CA THR A 151 -19.60 -10.88 -6.62
C THR A 151 -20.03 -11.10 -5.18
N ALA A 152 -21.06 -10.37 -4.74
CA ALA A 152 -21.75 -10.60 -3.47
C ALA A 152 -20.82 -10.61 -2.22
N GLY A 153 -19.81 -9.74 -2.20
CA GLY A 153 -18.85 -9.63 -1.10
C GLY A 153 -17.70 -10.63 -1.14
N SER A 154 -17.70 -11.57 -2.08
CA SER A 154 -16.57 -12.49 -2.28
C SER A 154 -15.31 -11.73 -2.68
N VAL A 155 -14.17 -12.25 -2.25
CA VAL A 155 -12.83 -11.79 -2.60
C VAL A 155 -11.95 -13.02 -2.88
N PRO A 156 -11.12 -13.01 -3.93
CA PRO A 156 -10.16 -14.09 -4.18
C PRO A 156 -9.14 -14.25 -3.03
N GLU A 157 -8.55 -15.43 -2.90
CA GLU A 157 -7.51 -15.70 -1.87
C GLU A 157 -6.27 -14.80 -2.02
N THR A 158 -5.94 -14.44 -3.27
CA THR A 158 -4.83 -13.57 -3.64
C THR A 158 -5.18 -12.08 -3.58
N ALA A 159 -6.37 -11.72 -3.10
CA ALA A 159 -6.82 -10.34 -3.02
C ALA A 159 -5.96 -9.51 -2.06
N VAL A 160 -5.56 -8.32 -2.51
CA VAL A 160 -4.72 -7.42 -1.72
C VAL A 160 -5.60 -6.63 -0.76
N ARG A 161 -5.33 -6.76 0.54
CA ARG A 161 -5.92 -5.89 1.56
C ARG A 161 -5.33 -4.50 1.41
N ILE A 162 -6.19 -3.52 1.19
CA ILE A 162 -5.78 -2.13 0.92
C ILE A 162 -5.93 -1.28 2.18
N GLY A 163 -6.93 -1.60 3.00
CA GLY A 163 -7.13 -0.98 4.30
C GLY A 163 -8.07 -1.80 5.17
N ALA A 164 -8.66 -1.14 6.16
CA ALA A 164 -9.57 -1.76 7.10
C ALA A 164 -10.49 -0.69 7.72
N THR A 165 -11.66 -1.12 8.18
CA THR A 165 -12.51 -0.30 9.04
C THR A 165 -11.89 -0.16 10.44
N ALA A 166 -12.40 0.80 11.22
CA ALA A 166 -12.00 1.00 12.61
C ALA A 166 -12.21 -0.25 13.49
N ASP A 167 -13.22 -1.07 13.16
CA ASP A 167 -13.50 -2.35 13.84
C ASP A 167 -12.62 -3.51 13.34
N GLY A 168 -11.74 -3.26 12.36
CA GLY A 168 -10.78 -4.23 11.83
C GLY A 168 -11.31 -5.08 10.68
N GLU A 169 -12.46 -4.75 10.09
CA GLU A 169 -12.92 -5.43 8.88
C GLU A 169 -11.96 -5.10 7.72
N PRO A 170 -11.38 -6.10 7.02
CA PRO A 170 -10.50 -5.84 5.90
C PRO A 170 -11.27 -5.27 4.70
N LEU A 171 -10.71 -4.21 4.11
CA LEU A 171 -11.21 -3.59 2.89
C LEU A 171 -10.27 -3.88 1.72
N TYR A 172 -10.86 -4.17 0.55
CA TYR A 172 -10.12 -4.53 -0.66
C TYR A 172 -10.40 -3.52 -1.78
N MET A 173 -9.47 -3.42 -2.73
CA MET A 173 -9.72 -2.62 -3.93
C MET A 173 -10.54 -3.43 -4.92
N GLY A 174 -11.77 -2.97 -5.15
CA GLY A 174 -12.60 -3.42 -6.24
C GLY A 174 -12.67 -2.39 -7.35
N ARG A 175 -13.19 -2.77 -8.51
CA ARG A 175 -13.62 -1.85 -9.55
C ARG A 175 -14.84 -2.38 -10.28
N ALA A 176 -15.64 -1.48 -10.83
CA ALA A 176 -16.83 -1.81 -11.59
C ALA A 176 -17.07 -0.80 -12.72
N ILE A 177 -17.85 -1.21 -13.72
CA ILE A 177 -18.31 -0.30 -14.77
C ILE A 177 -19.53 0.49 -14.28
N HIS A 178 -19.49 1.81 -14.43
CA HIS A 178 -20.60 2.69 -14.12
C HIS A 178 -20.59 3.91 -15.06
N ASN A 179 -21.68 4.11 -15.81
CA ASN A 179 -21.86 5.23 -16.74
C ASN A 179 -20.65 5.49 -17.66
N GLY A 180 -20.05 4.42 -18.21
CA GLY A 180 -18.90 4.50 -19.11
C GLY A 180 -17.53 4.64 -18.44
N SER A 181 -17.47 4.80 -17.11
CA SER A 181 -16.24 4.75 -16.32
C SER A 181 -15.98 3.33 -15.80
N GLN A 182 -14.71 2.93 -15.76
CA GLN A 182 -14.25 1.79 -14.96
C GLN A 182 -13.70 2.35 -13.64
N THR A 183 -14.56 2.37 -12.63
CA THR A 183 -14.29 3.10 -11.39
C THR A 183 -13.84 2.15 -10.29
N PRO A 184 -12.68 2.39 -9.66
CA PRO A 184 -12.27 1.65 -8.47
C PRO A 184 -12.97 2.16 -7.21
N GLY A 185 -13.13 1.28 -6.23
CA GLY A 185 -13.65 1.62 -4.92
C GLY A 185 -13.50 0.49 -3.89
N LYS A 186 -14.25 0.60 -2.80
CA LYS A 186 -14.13 -0.24 -1.60
C LYS A 186 -14.95 -1.51 -1.76
N VAL A 187 -14.32 -2.68 -1.76
CA VAL A 187 -15.03 -3.94 -1.48
C VAL A 187 -15.10 -4.09 0.03
N GLN A 188 -16.32 -4.25 0.54
CA GLN A 188 -16.59 -4.51 1.94
C GLN A 188 -17.32 -5.85 2.05
N PRO A 189 -16.60 -6.95 2.36
CA PRO A 189 -17.15 -8.30 2.29
C PRO A 189 -18.44 -8.48 3.10
N SER A 190 -18.52 -7.92 4.30
CA SER A 190 -19.71 -8.04 5.16
C SER A 190 -20.95 -7.35 4.57
N HIS A 191 -20.77 -6.35 3.71
CA HIS A 191 -21.86 -5.65 3.01
C HIS A 191 -22.24 -6.32 1.69
N GLY A 192 -21.51 -7.34 1.25
CA GLY A 192 -21.85 -8.08 0.04
C GLY A 192 -21.63 -7.33 -1.26
N CYS A 193 -20.80 -6.27 -1.30
CA CYS A 193 -20.64 -5.47 -2.51
C CYS A 193 -19.31 -4.70 -2.60
N CYS A 194 -19.05 -4.15 -3.79
CA CYS A 194 -18.10 -3.08 -4.02
C CYS A 194 -18.84 -1.74 -4.08
N TYR A 195 -18.42 -0.76 -3.28
CA TYR A 195 -18.86 0.61 -3.38
C TYR A 195 -17.89 1.41 -4.24
N ILE A 196 -18.40 2.14 -5.24
CA ILE A 196 -17.60 3.03 -6.09
C ILE A 196 -18.01 4.48 -5.89
N PRO A 197 -17.06 5.44 -5.87
CA PRO A 197 -17.37 6.85 -5.76
C PRO A 197 -17.71 7.39 -7.14
N PHE A 198 -18.91 7.95 -7.30
CA PHE A 198 -19.34 8.51 -8.58
C PHE A 198 -20.41 9.60 -8.41
N GLY A 199 -20.11 10.81 -8.87
CA GLY A 199 -21.10 11.87 -9.01
C GLY A 199 -21.61 12.41 -7.66
N GLY A 200 -20.79 12.35 -6.62
CA GLY A 200 -21.17 12.72 -5.25
C GLY A 200 -21.69 11.57 -4.39
N GLU A 201 -21.93 10.39 -4.97
CA GLU A 201 -22.55 9.26 -4.27
C GLU A 201 -21.61 8.06 -4.10
N GLU A 202 -21.86 7.28 -3.04
CA GLU A 202 -21.31 5.93 -2.86
C GLU A 202 -22.25 4.92 -3.54
N VAL A 203 -21.88 4.45 -4.73
CA VAL A 203 -22.74 3.54 -5.51
C VAL A 203 -22.38 2.08 -5.23
N SER A 204 -23.34 1.30 -4.74
CA SER A 204 -23.18 -0.15 -4.53
C SER A 204 -23.19 -0.93 -5.85
N LYS A 205 -22.25 -1.87 -5.99
CA LYS A 205 -22.08 -2.78 -7.11
C LYS A 205 -21.96 -4.21 -6.61
N PRO A 206 -22.94 -5.09 -6.91
CA PRO A 206 -22.88 -6.49 -6.48
C PRO A 206 -21.84 -7.28 -7.27
N ASP A 207 -21.61 -6.94 -8.54
CA ASP A 207 -20.62 -7.54 -9.43
C ASP A 207 -19.46 -6.59 -9.68
N TYR A 208 -18.23 -7.08 -9.54
CA TYR A 208 -17.02 -6.27 -9.60
C TYR A 208 -15.79 -7.12 -9.93
N GLU A 209 -14.65 -6.47 -10.15
CA GLU A 209 -13.33 -7.10 -10.16
C GLU A 209 -12.56 -6.70 -8.90
N VAL A 210 -11.74 -7.59 -8.36
CA VAL A 210 -10.88 -7.34 -7.18
C VAL A 210 -9.42 -7.33 -7.60
N LEU A 211 -8.64 -6.40 -7.04
CA LEU A 211 -7.20 -6.32 -7.23
C LEU A 211 -6.49 -7.45 -6.46
N CYS A 212 -5.76 -8.30 -7.18
CA CYS A 212 -5.04 -9.45 -6.64
C CYS A 212 -3.55 -9.40 -7.01
N VAL A 213 -2.69 -9.95 -6.15
CA VAL A 213 -1.27 -10.19 -6.51
C VAL A 213 -1.16 -11.37 -7.49
N ARG A 214 -0.18 -11.28 -8.39
CA ARG A 214 0.17 -12.32 -9.36
C ARG A 214 1.52 -12.96 -9.05
#